data_AF-A0A958KZX7-F1
#
_entry.id   AF-A0A958KZX7-F1
#
_cell.length_a   1.000
_cell.length_b   1.000
_cell.length_c   1.000
_cell.angle_alpha   90.00
_cell.angle_beta   90.00
_cell.angle_gamma   90.00
#
_symmetry.space_group_name_H-M   'P 1'
#
loop_
_entity.id
_entity.type
_entity.pdbx_description
1 polymer ?
#
loop_
_entity_poly.entity_id
_entity_poly.type
_entity_poly.pdbx_seq_one_letter_code
_entity_poly.pdbx_strand_id
1 'polypeptide(L)'
;MESRPESPLARTSLPSLSDHSFAPMPDFRQAVSPEAVLRELSLCEDFAECFAHPNHTLADGRTKSIADHSLDVARQYLKYFSEYPLFGTIGRRGMLAIILLHDIGKEVARRSDKEQHEMHLDILTRNRTFTGLNDQEYCLAEFLVGGDSLGLYLQEKIALSRLTRAVCFAADRLGVASSTLFALGVRFFQADSSAYSSDIPSEGRLDHLYVLNGHGKLQFQSDVGRLLFAPALEEKLALLESSLGLDS
;
A
#
# COMPACT_ATOMS: atom_id res chain seq x y z
N MET A 1 -50.30 -50.09 -20.46
CA MET A 1 -50.16 -48.71 -19.94
C MET A 1 -49.44 -48.82 -18.61
N GLU A 2 -48.12 -48.98 -18.65
CA GLU A 2 -47.15 -47.88 -18.60
C GLU A 2 -47.27 -47.05 -17.30
N SER A 3 -46.38 -47.32 -16.34
CA SER A 3 -45.61 -46.26 -15.68
C SER A 3 -44.46 -46.84 -14.86
N ARG A 4 -43.39 -46.07 -14.86
CA ARG A 4 -41.97 -46.32 -14.56
C ARG A 4 -41.62 -46.84 -13.16
N PRO A 5 -40.39 -47.37 -12.98
CA PRO A 5 -39.79 -47.60 -11.68
C PRO A 5 -39.10 -46.31 -11.19
N GLU A 6 -39.27 -45.93 -9.93
CA GLU A 6 -38.40 -44.94 -9.29
C GLU A 6 -37.84 -45.43 -7.94
N SER A 7 -36.55 -45.15 -7.83
CA SER A 7 -35.50 -45.58 -6.92
C SER A 7 -35.72 -45.21 -5.44
N PRO A 8 -35.14 -45.96 -4.49
CA PRO A 8 -35.09 -45.55 -3.09
C PRO A 8 -34.09 -44.41 -2.90
N LEU A 9 -34.58 -43.19 -2.70
CA LEU A 9 -33.76 -42.07 -2.23
C LEU A 9 -33.35 -42.32 -0.77
N ALA A 10 -32.11 -42.80 -0.61
CA ALA A 10 -31.40 -42.77 0.65
C ALA A 10 -31.36 -41.33 1.19
N ARG A 11 -31.83 -41.14 2.42
CA ARG A 11 -31.54 -39.95 3.22
C ARG A 11 -30.05 -39.96 3.56
N THR A 12 -29.22 -39.30 2.77
CA THR A 12 -27.90 -38.87 3.22
C THR A 12 -28.07 -37.61 4.06
N SER A 13 -27.96 -37.78 5.36
CA SER A 13 -27.85 -36.68 6.32
C SER A 13 -26.70 -35.77 5.91
N LEU A 14 -26.99 -34.48 5.76
CA LEU A 14 -25.95 -33.45 5.62
C LEU A 14 -25.03 -33.51 6.85
N PRO A 15 -23.70 -33.50 6.67
CA PRO A 15 -22.79 -33.47 7.81
C PRO A 15 -23.00 -32.17 8.61
N SER A 16 -23.14 -32.35 9.91
CA SER A 16 -23.16 -31.30 10.94
C SER A 16 -21.91 -30.42 10.80
N LEU A 17 -22.10 -29.11 10.61
CA LEU A 17 -21.05 -28.10 10.62
C LEU A 17 -20.58 -27.82 12.06
N SER A 18 -20.05 -28.83 12.72
CA SER A 18 -19.47 -28.74 14.05
C SER A 18 -18.28 -29.67 14.11
N ASP A 19 -17.13 -29.19 13.62
CA ASP A 19 -15.76 -29.56 14.08
C ASP A 19 -14.68 -29.07 13.09
N HIS A 20 -14.75 -27.78 12.73
CA HIS A 20 -13.55 -27.07 12.32
C HIS A 20 -13.10 -26.21 13.49
N SER A 21 -12.23 -26.79 14.31
CA SER A 21 -11.31 -26.07 15.17
C SER A 21 -10.53 -25.10 14.30
N PHE A 22 -11.04 -23.88 14.14
CA PHE A 22 -10.24 -22.76 13.66
C PHE A 22 -9.07 -22.64 14.62
N ALA A 23 -7.86 -22.79 14.09
CA ALA A 23 -6.65 -22.40 14.82
C ALA A 23 -6.90 -21.00 15.40
N PRO A 24 -6.52 -20.73 16.66
CA PRO A 24 -6.70 -19.41 17.24
C PRO A 24 -6.11 -18.38 16.28
N MET A 25 -6.97 -17.46 15.82
CA MET A 25 -6.53 -16.34 15.01
C MET A 25 -5.39 -15.62 15.75
N PRO A 26 -4.32 -15.21 15.05
CA PRO A 26 -3.20 -14.52 15.68
C PRO A 26 -3.72 -13.35 16.51
N ASP A 27 -3.24 -13.28 17.76
CA ASP A 27 -3.57 -12.23 18.70
C ASP A 27 -3.08 -10.87 18.16
N PHE A 28 -4.01 -10.06 17.63
CA PHE A 28 -3.74 -8.72 17.08
C PHE A 28 -3.29 -7.69 18.14
N ARG A 29 -2.95 -8.11 19.37
CA ARG A 29 -2.72 -7.23 20.54
C ARG A 29 -1.27 -6.86 20.84
N GLN A 30 -0.27 -7.32 20.07
CA GLN A 30 0.97 -6.54 20.01
C GLN A 30 0.77 -5.46 18.95
N ALA A 31 0.38 -4.27 19.39
CA ALA A 31 0.31 -3.09 18.53
C ALA A 31 1.71 -2.84 17.94
N VAL A 32 1.97 -3.36 16.75
CA VAL A 32 3.22 -3.14 16.02
C VAL A 32 3.27 -1.66 15.65
N SER A 33 4.20 -0.93 16.26
CA SER A 33 4.43 0.49 15.96
C SER A 33 5.37 0.63 14.75
N PRO A 34 5.22 1.68 13.92
CA PRO A 34 6.15 1.98 12.85
C PRO A 34 7.61 2.06 13.34
N GLU A 35 7.83 2.63 14.52
CA GLU A 35 9.16 2.75 15.12
C GLU A 35 9.77 1.40 15.49
N ALA A 36 8.95 0.43 15.92
CA ALA A 36 9.45 -0.92 16.21
C ALA A 36 9.87 -1.64 14.92
N VAL A 37 9.07 -1.53 13.86
CA VAL A 37 9.40 -2.13 12.55
C VAL A 37 10.62 -1.46 11.94
N LEU A 38 10.72 -0.13 12.01
CA LEU A 38 11.90 0.59 11.53
C LEU A 38 13.17 0.14 12.26
N ARG A 39 13.12 0.02 13.59
CA ARG A 39 14.27 -0.49 14.38
C ARG A 39 14.66 -1.91 13.97
N GLU A 40 13.68 -2.78 13.74
CA GLU A 40 13.92 -4.15 13.26
C GLU A 40 14.59 -4.14 11.88
N LEU A 41 14.05 -3.40 10.91
CA LEU A 41 14.63 -3.28 9.57
C LEU A 41 16.04 -2.68 9.62
N SER A 42 16.29 -1.71 10.51
CA SER A 42 17.60 -1.06 10.68
C SER A 42 18.66 -1.97 11.31
N LEU A 43 18.33 -3.21 11.69
CA LEU A 43 19.32 -4.21 12.05
C LEU A 43 20.04 -4.80 10.81
N CYS A 44 19.50 -4.59 9.62
CA CYS A 44 20.18 -4.86 8.35
C CYS A 44 21.00 -3.64 7.94
N GLU A 45 22.28 -3.86 7.63
CA GLU A 45 23.23 -2.79 7.27
C GLU A 45 22.78 -2.02 6.01
N ASP A 46 22.35 -2.73 4.95
CA ASP A 46 21.83 -2.10 3.72
C ASP A 46 20.68 -1.14 4.03
N PHE A 47 19.72 -1.57 4.85
CA PHE A 47 18.57 -0.74 5.22
C PHE A 47 18.98 0.42 6.14
N ALA A 48 19.87 0.17 7.11
CA ALA A 48 20.35 1.21 8.02
C ALA A 48 21.08 2.33 7.28
N GLU A 49 21.94 1.98 6.31
CA GLU A 49 22.62 2.97 5.46
C GLU A 49 21.59 3.80 4.68
N CYS A 50 20.64 3.13 4.00
CA CYS A 50 19.58 3.81 3.26
C CYS A 50 18.77 4.75 4.15
N PHE A 51 18.37 4.30 5.34
CA PHE A 51 17.56 5.09 6.27
C PHE A 51 18.26 6.33 6.81
N ALA A 52 19.58 6.32 6.94
CA ALA A 52 20.35 7.47 7.40
C ALA A 52 20.46 8.59 6.35
N HIS A 53 20.14 8.32 5.08
CA HIS A 53 20.31 9.30 4.02
C HIS A 53 19.30 10.44 4.06
N PRO A 54 19.70 11.66 3.66
CA PRO A 54 18.81 12.80 3.59
C PRO A 54 17.75 12.61 2.49
N ASN A 55 16.49 12.80 2.85
CA ASN A 55 15.37 12.74 1.92
C ASN A 55 15.00 14.14 1.38
N HIS A 56 14.49 15.02 2.26
CA HIS A 56 14.04 16.37 1.92
C HIS A 56 14.32 17.38 3.04
N THR A 57 14.36 18.66 2.69
CA THR A 57 14.55 19.78 3.61
C THR A 57 13.21 20.35 4.05
N LEU A 58 13.12 20.75 5.32
CA LEU A 58 11.95 21.39 5.94
C LEU A 58 12.07 22.90 5.83
N ALA A 59 10.94 23.60 6.01
CA ALA A 59 10.87 25.05 5.77
C ALA A 59 11.74 25.88 6.72
N ASP A 60 12.24 25.26 7.79
CA ASP A 60 13.18 25.85 8.74
C ASP A 60 14.65 25.49 8.46
N GLY A 61 14.92 24.87 7.30
CA GLY A 61 16.26 24.47 6.86
C GLY A 61 16.77 23.15 7.44
N ARG A 62 16.04 22.46 8.31
CA ARG A 62 16.42 21.12 8.79
C ARG A 62 16.18 20.07 7.71
N THR A 63 17.02 19.04 7.63
CA THR A 63 16.84 17.93 6.69
C THR A 63 16.28 16.72 7.40
N LYS A 64 15.21 16.11 6.84
CA LYS A 64 14.70 14.82 7.27
C LYS A 64 15.45 13.69 6.58
N SER A 65 15.75 12.64 7.34
CA SER A 65 16.26 11.39 6.78
C SER A 65 15.16 10.61 6.05
N ILE A 66 15.54 9.58 5.29
CA ILE A 66 14.59 8.62 4.72
C ILE A 66 13.82 7.94 5.85
N ALA A 67 14.47 7.58 6.97
CA ALA A 67 13.78 7.05 8.15
C ALA A 67 12.69 7.99 8.68
N ASP A 68 13.00 9.28 8.84
CA ASP A 68 12.03 10.26 9.37
C ASP A 68 10.82 10.40 8.45
N HIS A 69 11.06 10.50 7.13
CA HIS A 69 9.99 10.55 6.13
C HIS A 69 9.15 9.28 6.15
N SER A 70 9.79 8.11 6.05
CA SER A 70 9.11 6.81 6.09
C SER A 70 8.24 6.63 7.34
N LEU A 71 8.67 7.12 8.50
CA LEU A 71 7.84 7.12 9.71
C LEU A 71 6.63 8.04 9.59
N ASP A 72 6.78 9.22 9.00
CA ASP A 72 5.68 10.14 8.77
C ASP A 72 4.64 9.55 7.80
N VAL A 73 5.09 8.90 6.73
CA VAL A 73 4.21 8.13 5.82
C VAL A 73 3.46 7.03 6.58
N ALA A 74 4.17 6.25 7.40
CA ALA A 74 3.55 5.19 8.19
C ALA A 74 2.52 5.75 9.21
N ARG A 75 2.80 6.91 9.81
CA ARG A 75 1.86 7.58 10.71
C ARG A 75 0.63 8.09 9.98
N GLN A 76 0.79 8.68 8.79
CA GLN A 76 -0.35 9.09 7.95
C GLN A 76 -1.19 7.89 7.53
N TYR A 77 -0.54 6.77 7.16
CA TYR A 77 -1.24 5.53 6.87
C TYR A 77 -2.06 5.05 8.06
N LEU A 78 -1.46 5.02 9.25
CA LEU A 78 -2.16 4.60 10.46
C LEU A 78 -3.29 5.57 10.85
N LYS A 79 -3.10 6.88 10.68
CA LYS A 79 -4.09 7.91 10.98
C LYS A 79 -5.36 7.75 10.13
N TYR A 80 -5.21 7.52 8.83
CA TYR A 80 -6.33 7.55 7.89
C TYR A 80 -6.84 6.17 7.48
N PHE A 81 -5.99 5.15 7.48
CA PHE A 81 -6.28 3.89 6.79
C PHE A 81 -6.19 2.64 7.67
N SER A 82 -5.82 2.78 8.96
CA SER A 82 -5.60 1.61 9.83
C SER A 82 -6.83 0.75 10.13
N GLU A 83 -8.02 1.30 9.96
CA GLU A 83 -9.30 0.60 10.15
C GLU A 83 -9.75 -0.17 8.90
N TYR A 84 -9.11 0.06 7.75
CA TYR A 84 -9.48 -0.61 6.50
C TYR A 84 -8.80 -1.97 6.41
N PRO A 85 -9.54 -3.02 6.03
CA PRO A 85 -8.99 -4.36 5.99
C PRO A 85 -7.90 -4.47 4.93
N LEU A 86 -6.79 -5.12 5.31
CA LEU A 86 -5.85 -5.70 4.37
C LEU A 86 -6.43 -7.01 3.82
N PHE A 87 -5.90 -7.47 2.69
CA PHE A 87 -6.36 -8.70 2.04
C PHE A 87 -5.36 -9.85 2.22
N GLY A 88 -5.85 -11.08 2.06
CA GLY A 88 -5.03 -12.29 2.07
C GLY A 88 -4.26 -12.46 3.39
N THR A 89 -2.97 -12.77 3.28
CA THR A 89 -2.06 -12.96 4.43
C THR A 89 -1.26 -11.69 4.77
N ILE A 90 -1.66 -10.53 4.23
CA ILE A 90 -0.95 -9.27 4.47
C ILE A 90 -1.27 -8.77 5.88
N GLY A 91 -0.26 -8.81 6.74
CA GLY A 91 -0.38 -8.34 8.12
C GLY A 91 -0.06 -6.86 8.26
N ARG A 92 -0.47 -6.27 9.39
CA ARG A 92 -0.10 -4.89 9.75
C ARG A 92 1.42 -4.68 9.73
N ARG A 93 2.20 -5.60 10.29
CA ARG A 93 3.67 -5.52 10.27
C ARG A 93 4.18 -5.47 8.83
N GLY A 94 3.73 -6.38 7.97
CA GLY A 94 4.14 -6.42 6.56
C GLY A 94 3.81 -5.13 5.82
N MET A 95 2.59 -4.62 5.98
CA MET A 95 2.21 -3.33 5.38
C MET A 95 3.09 -2.17 5.89
N LEU A 96 3.35 -2.11 7.20
CA LEU A 96 4.25 -1.10 7.78
C LEU A 96 5.69 -1.25 7.23
N ALA A 97 6.20 -2.46 7.07
CA ALA A 97 7.50 -2.69 6.48
C ALA A 97 7.56 -2.23 5.02
N ILE A 98 6.53 -2.53 4.21
CA ILE A 98 6.43 -2.06 2.81
C ILE A 98 6.44 -0.54 2.76
N ILE A 99 5.67 0.13 3.63
CA ILE A 99 5.65 1.59 3.73
C ILE A 99 7.03 2.12 4.13
N LEU A 100 7.66 1.55 5.15
CA LEU A 100 8.96 2.04 5.62
C LEU A 100 10.04 1.90 4.55
N LEU A 101 9.94 0.85 3.73
CA LEU A 101 10.90 0.53 2.67
C LEU A 101 10.62 1.27 1.35
N HIS A 102 9.58 2.11 1.24
CA HIS A 102 9.14 2.66 -0.05
C HIS A 102 10.18 3.54 -0.77
N ASP A 103 11.14 4.09 -0.02
CA ASP A 103 12.10 5.09 -0.51
C ASP A 103 13.57 4.62 -0.40
N ILE A 104 13.83 3.37 -0.02
CA ILE A 104 15.19 2.87 0.32
C ILE A 104 16.20 2.97 -0.84
N GLY A 105 15.73 3.09 -2.07
CA GLY A 105 16.53 3.08 -3.28
C GLY A 105 16.83 4.50 -3.78
N LYS A 106 16.26 5.54 -3.17
CA LYS A 106 16.50 6.94 -3.52
C LYS A 106 17.97 7.29 -3.57
N GLU A 107 18.73 6.91 -2.55
CA GLU A 107 20.14 7.26 -2.49
C GLU A 107 20.95 6.50 -3.55
N VAL A 108 20.71 5.19 -3.70
CA VAL A 108 21.48 4.39 -4.64
C VAL A 108 21.20 4.83 -6.09
N ALA A 109 19.98 5.27 -6.37
CA ALA A 109 19.62 5.91 -7.63
C ALA A 109 20.33 7.25 -7.84
N ARG A 110 20.43 8.11 -6.81
CA ARG A 110 21.20 9.37 -6.91
C ARG A 110 22.68 9.14 -7.23
N ARG A 111 23.24 7.99 -6.85
CA ARG A 111 24.65 7.61 -7.08
C ARG A 111 24.86 6.78 -8.35
N SER A 112 23.83 6.46 -9.11
CA SER A 112 23.91 5.61 -10.30
C SER A 112 23.11 6.18 -11.47
N ASP A 113 23.36 5.68 -12.68
CA ASP A 113 22.52 6.01 -13.86
C ASP A 113 21.23 5.17 -13.91
N LYS A 114 20.87 4.49 -12.81
CA LYS A 114 19.71 3.59 -12.74
C LYS A 114 18.50 4.32 -12.19
N GLU A 115 17.33 3.93 -12.69
CA GLU A 115 16.06 4.43 -12.20
C GLU A 115 15.81 3.98 -10.75
N GLN A 116 15.23 4.87 -9.94
CA GLN A 116 15.03 4.64 -8.50
C GLN A 116 14.33 3.33 -8.16
N HIS A 117 13.33 2.98 -8.97
CA HIS A 117 12.53 1.79 -8.76
C HIS A 117 13.29 0.47 -8.99
N GLU A 118 14.29 0.46 -9.89
CA GLU A 118 15.16 -0.70 -10.08
C GLU A 118 16.02 -0.94 -8.84
N MET A 119 16.50 0.15 -8.22
CA MET A 119 17.29 0.08 -7.00
C MET A 119 16.46 -0.35 -5.79
N HIS A 120 15.19 0.07 -5.70
CA HIS A 120 14.28 -0.44 -4.68
C HIS A 120 14.17 -1.97 -4.71
N LEU A 121 13.87 -2.51 -5.90
CA LEU A 121 13.66 -3.94 -6.06
C LEU A 121 14.94 -4.74 -5.85
N ASP A 122 16.09 -4.21 -6.26
CA ASP A 122 17.38 -4.85 -6.01
C ASP A 122 17.68 -4.97 -4.51
N ILE A 123 17.53 -3.87 -3.75
CA ILE A 123 17.77 -3.88 -2.30
C ILE A 123 16.75 -4.79 -1.59
N LEU A 124 15.46 -4.73 -1.97
CA LEU A 124 14.41 -5.61 -1.44
C LEU A 124 14.71 -7.09 -1.73
N THR A 125 15.18 -7.41 -2.94
CA THR A 125 15.47 -8.78 -3.36
C THR A 125 16.66 -9.35 -2.60
N ARG A 126 17.76 -8.58 -2.52
CA ARG A 126 18.97 -9.02 -1.80
C ARG A 126 18.73 -9.21 -0.31
N ASN A 127 17.82 -8.43 0.27
CA ASN A 127 17.49 -8.48 1.70
C ASN A 127 16.14 -9.16 2.01
N ARG A 128 15.58 -9.91 1.05
CA ARG A 128 14.22 -10.49 1.17
C ARG A 128 14.01 -11.28 2.45
N THR A 129 14.94 -12.16 2.80
CA THR A 129 14.87 -12.97 4.03
C THR A 129 14.86 -12.12 5.29
N PHE A 130 15.55 -10.98 5.28
CA PHE A 130 15.63 -10.06 6.41
C PHE A 130 14.34 -9.26 6.61
N THR A 131 13.66 -8.90 5.51
CA THR A 131 12.41 -8.13 5.61
C THR A 131 11.33 -8.85 6.42
N GLY A 132 11.38 -10.19 6.48
CA GLY A 132 10.34 -11.01 7.10
C GLY A 132 8.98 -10.90 6.40
N LEU A 133 8.95 -10.40 5.15
CA LEU A 133 7.75 -10.36 4.33
C LEU A 133 7.44 -11.76 3.81
N ASN A 134 6.17 -12.16 3.90
CA ASN A 134 5.70 -13.37 3.20
C ASN A 134 5.61 -13.14 1.69
N ASP A 135 5.36 -14.21 0.92
CA ASP A 135 5.32 -14.12 -0.56
C ASP A 135 4.29 -13.11 -1.09
N GLN A 136 3.12 -13.03 -0.46
CA GLN A 136 2.07 -12.09 -0.87
C GLN A 136 2.45 -10.64 -0.52
N GLU A 137 3.03 -10.42 0.65
CA GLU A 137 3.55 -9.12 1.08
C GLU A 137 4.72 -8.67 0.20
N TYR A 138 5.61 -9.58 -0.18
CA TYR A 138 6.72 -9.29 -1.09
C TYR A 138 6.21 -8.91 -2.48
N CYS A 139 5.25 -9.66 -3.03
CA CYS A 139 4.62 -9.33 -4.31
C CYS A 139 3.90 -7.97 -4.24
N LEU A 140 3.29 -7.63 -3.11
CA LEU A 140 2.71 -6.30 -2.90
C LEU A 140 3.79 -5.22 -2.85
N ALA A 141 4.92 -5.48 -2.17
CA ALA A 141 6.05 -4.57 -2.13
C ALA A 141 6.59 -4.26 -3.54
N GLU A 142 6.71 -5.30 -4.39
CA GLU A 142 7.11 -5.12 -5.79
C GLU A 142 6.18 -4.16 -6.54
N PHE A 143 4.88 -4.27 -6.33
CA PHE A 143 3.89 -3.41 -6.98
C PHE A 143 3.90 -1.97 -6.44
N LEU A 144 3.92 -1.80 -5.11
CA LEU A 144 3.80 -0.47 -4.48
C LEU A 144 5.11 0.32 -4.54
N VAL A 145 6.25 -0.35 -4.35
CA VAL A 145 7.57 0.29 -4.23
C VAL A 145 8.34 0.29 -5.55
N GLY A 146 8.10 -0.71 -6.40
CA GLY A 146 8.84 -0.96 -7.63
C GLY A 146 8.51 -0.07 -8.82
N GLY A 147 7.78 1.04 -8.65
CA GLY A 147 7.60 1.96 -9.78
C GLY A 147 6.65 3.14 -9.63
N ASP A 148 6.02 3.34 -8.46
CA ASP A 148 5.04 4.43 -8.21
C ASP A 148 4.10 4.67 -9.42
N SER A 149 3.53 3.60 -9.97
CA SER A 149 2.78 3.72 -11.24
C SER A 149 1.56 4.63 -11.08
N LEU A 150 0.96 4.70 -9.89
CA LEU A 150 -0.12 5.62 -9.59
C LEU A 150 0.37 7.07 -9.60
N GLY A 151 1.43 7.41 -8.87
CA GLY A 151 1.98 8.77 -8.87
C GLY A 151 2.44 9.23 -10.25
N LEU A 152 3.10 8.35 -11.01
CA LEU A 152 3.49 8.62 -12.40
C LEU A 152 2.28 8.89 -13.31
N TYR A 153 1.18 8.17 -13.13
CA TYR A 153 -0.05 8.42 -13.90
C TYR A 153 -0.69 9.76 -13.53
N LEU A 154 -0.80 10.06 -12.23
CA LEU A 154 -1.35 11.33 -11.75
C LEU A 154 -0.54 12.54 -12.26
N GLN A 155 0.77 12.36 -12.40
CA GLN A 155 1.70 13.33 -13.00
C GLN A 155 1.78 13.28 -14.54
N GLU A 156 0.95 12.48 -15.21
CA GLU A 156 0.90 12.34 -16.68
C GLU A 156 2.18 11.78 -17.32
N LYS A 157 3.03 11.14 -16.52
CA LYS A 157 4.28 10.52 -16.97
C LYS A 157 4.07 9.13 -17.58
N ILE A 158 2.93 8.51 -17.30
CA ILE A 158 2.51 7.27 -17.96
C ILE A 158 1.06 7.34 -18.41
N ALA A 159 0.73 6.60 -19.46
CA ALA A 159 -0.63 6.48 -19.95
C ALA A 159 -1.50 5.62 -19.02
N LEU A 160 -2.81 5.92 -18.98
CA LEU A 160 -3.81 5.16 -18.23
C LEU A 160 -3.71 3.65 -18.48
N SER A 161 -3.63 3.25 -19.75
CA SER A 161 -3.53 1.83 -20.15
C SER A 161 -2.33 1.09 -19.56
N ARG A 162 -1.21 1.79 -19.32
CA ARG A 162 -0.03 1.21 -18.67
C ARG A 162 -0.30 0.94 -17.19
N LEU A 163 -0.94 1.88 -16.49
CA LEU A 163 -1.33 1.70 -15.09
C LEU A 163 -2.39 0.60 -14.94
N THR A 164 -3.44 0.61 -15.77
CA THR A 164 -4.48 -0.44 -15.76
C THR A 164 -3.86 -1.82 -15.91
N ARG A 165 -2.97 -2.01 -16.90
CA ARG A 165 -2.27 -3.29 -17.09
C ARG A 165 -1.43 -3.68 -15.88
N ALA A 166 -0.71 -2.74 -15.27
CA ALA A 166 0.11 -3.01 -14.09
C ALA A 166 -0.75 -3.46 -12.90
N VAL A 167 -1.88 -2.78 -12.66
CA VAL A 167 -2.84 -3.14 -11.60
C VAL A 167 -3.43 -4.53 -11.85
N CYS A 168 -3.94 -4.82 -13.06
CA CYS A 168 -4.52 -6.13 -13.37
C CYS A 168 -3.50 -7.25 -13.20
N PHE A 169 -2.29 -7.07 -13.74
CA PHE A 169 -1.23 -8.08 -13.64
C PHE A 169 -0.82 -8.35 -12.18
N ALA A 170 -0.66 -7.30 -11.36
CA ALA A 170 -0.33 -7.46 -9.96
C ALA A 170 -1.49 -8.08 -9.15
N ALA A 171 -2.73 -7.71 -9.46
CA ALA A 171 -3.92 -8.27 -8.84
C ALA A 171 -4.05 -9.77 -9.08
N ASP A 172 -3.80 -10.21 -10.32
CA ASP A 172 -3.77 -11.64 -10.69
C ASP A 172 -2.67 -12.39 -9.91
N ARG A 173 -1.46 -11.83 -9.83
CA ARG A 173 -0.35 -12.44 -9.05
C ARG A 173 -0.66 -12.54 -7.56
N LEU A 174 -1.37 -11.55 -7.01
CA LEU A 174 -1.75 -11.50 -5.59
C LEU A 174 -3.03 -12.30 -5.28
N GLY A 175 -3.73 -12.79 -6.31
CA GLY A 175 -5.00 -13.50 -6.15
C GLY A 175 -6.13 -12.62 -5.61
N VAL A 176 -6.17 -11.34 -6.00
CA VAL A 176 -7.17 -10.37 -5.52
C VAL A 176 -7.88 -9.65 -6.65
N ALA A 177 -9.03 -9.05 -6.35
CA ALA A 177 -9.70 -8.17 -7.29
C ALA A 177 -8.86 -6.92 -7.57
N SER A 178 -8.82 -6.47 -8.83
CA SER A 178 -8.10 -5.25 -9.22
C SER A 178 -8.60 -4.01 -8.47
N SER A 179 -9.89 -3.94 -8.12
CA SER A 179 -10.45 -2.90 -7.25
C SER A 179 -9.80 -2.85 -5.87
N THR A 180 -9.63 -4.00 -5.24
CA THR A 180 -9.02 -4.12 -3.91
C THR A 180 -7.57 -3.66 -3.95
N LEU A 181 -6.81 -4.10 -4.95
CA LEU A 181 -5.41 -3.69 -5.10
C LEU A 181 -5.30 -2.20 -5.43
N PHE A 182 -6.16 -1.70 -6.32
CA PHE A 182 -6.22 -0.29 -6.69
C PHE A 182 -6.52 0.59 -5.48
N ALA A 183 -7.55 0.27 -4.70
CA ALA A 183 -7.91 1.01 -3.48
C ALA A 183 -6.75 1.04 -2.47
N LEU A 184 -6.01 -0.07 -2.32
CA LEU A 184 -4.81 -0.10 -1.48
C LEU A 184 -3.69 0.78 -2.04
N GLY A 185 -3.46 0.74 -3.36
CA GLY A 185 -2.49 1.58 -4.04
C GLY A 185 -2.79 3.08 -3.88
N VAL A 186 -4.06 3.48 -3.96
CA VAL A 186 -4.50 4.86 -3.70
C VAL A 186 -4.19 5.26 -2.26
N ARG A 187 -4.55 4.43 -1.27
CA ARG A 187 -4.26 4.71 0.15
C ARG A 187 -2.76 4.80 0.42
N PHE A 188 -1.96 3.95 -0.23
CA PHE A 188 -0.50 4.00 -0.14
C PHE A 188 0.06 5.32 -0.68
N PHE A 189 -0.34 5.72 -1.88
CA PHE A 189 0.05 7.00 -2.47
C PHE A 189 -0.42 8.20 -1.61
N GLN A 190 -1.63 8.11 -1.04
CA GLN A 190 -2.15 9.15 -0.17
C GLN A 190 -1.39 9.25 1.14
N ALA A 191 -0.96 8.13 1.73
CA ALA A 191 -0.11 8.15 2.91
C ALA A 191 1.23 8.84 2.63
N ASP A 192 1.86 8.56 1.50
CA ASP A 192 3.14 9.18 1.13
C ASP A 192 3.01 10.67 0.83
N SER A 193 2.12 11.03 -0.09
CA SER A 193 1.94 12.43 -0.48
C SER A 193 1.36 13.30 0.65
N SER A 194 0.53 12.76 1.54
CA SER A 194 0.05 13.50 2.72
C SER A 194 1.13 13.67 3.82
N ALA A 195 2.26 12.97 3.74
CA ALA A 195 3.39 13.22 4.64
C ALA A 195 4.09 14.58 4.37
N TYR A 196 3.73 15.23 3.26
CA TYR A 196 4.11 16.61 2.89
C TYR A 196 2.96 17.61 3.08
N SER A 197 1.88 17.24 3.76
CA SER A 197 0.73 18.12 3.97
C SER A 197 0.89 19.01 5.19
N SER A 198 0.01 20.00 5.34
CA SER A 198 -0.11 20.88 6.52
C SER A 198 -0.07 20.18 7.89
N ASP A 199 -0.46 18.92 7.96
CA ASP A 199 -0.36 18.09 9.17
C ASP A 199 1.09 17.84 9.60
N ILE A 200 2.07 18.02 8.69
CA ILE A 200 3.50 17.81 8.88
C ILE A 200 4.28 18.96 8.23
N PRO A 201 5.00 19.81 8.99
CA PRO A 201 5.77 20.90 8.40
C PRO A 201 6.83 20.35 7.43
N SER A 202 6.75 20.68 6.14
CA SER A 202 7.75 20.34 5.10
C SER A 202 7.89 21.46 4.07
N GLU A 203 9.05 21.58 3.40
CA GLU A 203 9.11 22.31 2.11
C GLU A 203 8.45 21.47 1.03
N GLY A 204 7.88 22.11 0.01
CA GLY A 204 7.18 21.40 -1.08
C GLY A 204 5.82 20.85 -0.67
N ARG A 205 5.03 21.63 0.08
CA ARG A 205 3.69 21.22 0.53
C ARG A 205 2.83 20.68 -0.61
N LEU A 206 2.29 19.48 -0.41
CA LEU A 206 1.43 18.82 -1.38
C LEU A 206 -0.07 18.97 -1.07
N ASP A 207 -0.44 19.95 -0.23
CA ASP A 207 -1.84 20.22 0.11
C ASP A 207 -2.71 20.51 -1.13
N HIS A 208 -2.12 21.04 -2.20
CA HIS A 208 -2.81 21.30 -3.46
C HIS A 208 -3.33 20.04 -4.17
N LEU A 209 -2.84 18.85 -3.77
CA LEU A 209 -3.37 17.58 -4.25
C LEU A 209 -4.72 17.23 -3.60
N TYR A 210 -5.12 17.91 -2.52
CA TYR A 210 -6.22 17.52 -1.65
C TYR A 210 -7.27 18.62 -1.47
N VAL A 211 -8.48 18.20 -1.11
CA VAL A 211 -9.48 19.11 -0.56
C VAL A 211 -9.23 19.27 0.94
N LEU A 212 -9.23 20.52 1.41
CA LEU A 212 -9.16 20.85 2.83
C LEU A 212 -10.57 21.13 3.38
N ASN A 213 -10.86 20.66 4.59
CA ASN A 213 -12.09 20.99 5.29
C ASN A 213 -12.08 22.42 5.83
N GLY A 214 -13.19 22.86 6.45
CA GLY A 214 -13.33 24.22 7.01
C GLY A 214 -12.32 24.58 8.12
N HIS A 215 -11.52 23.62 8.61
CA HIS A 215 -10.44 23.83 9.58
C HIS A 215 -9.05 23.77 8.95
N GLY A 216 -8.96 23.71 7.61
CA GLY A 216 -7.69 23.63 6.89
C GLY A 216 -7.00 22.26 6.98
N LYS A 217 -7.70 21.20 7.39
CA LYS A 217 -7.17 19.82 7.44
C LYS A 217 -7.61 19.03 6.22
N LEU A 218 -6.84 18.00 5.85
CA LEU A 218 -7.21 17.09 4.77
C LEU A 218 -8.61 16.49 4.99
N GLN A 219 -9.44 16.52 3.95
CA GLN A 219 -10.79 15.97 4.02
C GLN A 219 -10.76 14.46 3.76
N PHE A 220 -11.21 13.68 4.75
CA PHE A 220 -11.36 12.23 4.64
C PHE A 220 -12.81 11.85 4.31
N GLN A 221 -13.00 10.95 3.35
CA GLN A 221 -14.30 10.44 2.95
C GLN A 221 -14.48 9.02 3.49
N SER A 222 -15.25 8.88 4.59
CA SER A 222 -15.45 7.60 5.29
C SER A 222 -16.06 6.52 4.42
N ASP A 223 -16.98 6.89 3.52
CA ASP A 223 -17.76 5.91 2.76
C ASP A 223 -16.91 5.17 1.71
N VAL A 224 -15.85 5.82 1.23
CA VAL A 224 -14.90 5.28 0.25
C VAL A 224 -13.58 4.86 0.92
N GLY A 225 -13.31 5.40 2.11
CA GLY A 225 -12.13 5.09 2.89
C GLY A 225 -10.85 5.64 2.30
N ARG A 226 -10.90 6.89 1.85
CA ARG A 226 -9.76 7.60 1.28
C ARG A 226 -9.83 9.11 1.57
N LEU A 227 -8.69 9.78 1.45
CA LEU A 227 -8.66 11.24 1.40
C LEU A 227 -9.28 11.72 0.09
N LEU A 228 -9.91 12.90 0.11
CA LEU A 228 -10.47 13.52 -1.08
C LEU A 228 -9.39 14.32 -1.80
N PHE A 229 -9.07 13.94 -3.04
CA PHE A 229 -8.18 14.71 -3.88
C PHE A 229 -8.85 15.96 -4.43
N ALA A 230 -8.04 16.91 -4.89
CA ALA A 230 -8.50 18.04 -5.67
C ALA A 230 -9.22 17.56 -6.96
N PRO A 231 -10.21 18.32 -7.49
CA PRO A 231 -11.09 17.86 -8.58
C PRO A 231 -10.36 17.27 -9.79
N ALA A 232 -9.26 17.89 -10.25
CA ALA A 232 -8.51 17.42 -11.41
C ALA A 232 -7.88 16.02 -11.20
N LEU A 233 -7.52 15.66 -9.97
CA LEU A 233 -7.01 14.33 -9.64
C LEU A 233 -8.14 13.33 -9.42
N GLU A 234 -9.28 13.75 -8.88
CA GLU A 234 -10.48 12.92 -8.80
C GLU A 234 -10.98 12.51 -10.19
N GLU A 235 -10.95 13.40 -11.17
CA GLU A 235 -11.28 13.07 -12.57
C GLU A 235 -10.34 11.99 -13.13
N LYS A 236 -9.04 12.08 -12.83
CA LYS A 236 -8.06 11.04 -13.24
C LYS A 236 -8.32 9.71 -12.52
N LEU A 237 -8.67 9.74 -11.24
CA LEU A 237 -9.03 8.53 -10.50
C LEU A 237 -10.28 7.88 -11.08
N ALA A 238 -11.31 8.66 -11.38
CA ALA A 238 -12.55 8.16 -11.98
C ALA A 238 -12.28 7.46 -13.32
N LEU A 239 -11.45 8.05 -14.20
CA LEU A 239 -11.06 7.41 -15.46
C LEU A 239 -10.36 6.06 -15.25
N LEU A 240 -9.55 5.95 -14.20
CA LEU A 240 -8.86 4.72 -13.84
C LEU A 240 -9.82 3.68 -13.26
N GLU A 241 -10.75 4.08 -12.40
CA GLU A 241 -11.84 3.23 -11.89
C GLU A 241 -12.67 2.67 -13.06
N SER A 242 -13.06 3.50 -14.02
CA SER A 242 -13.75 3.06 -15.24
C SER A 242 -12.94 2.07 -16.05
N SER A 243 -11.64 2.33 -16.23
CA SER A 243 -10.76 1.42 -16.99
C SER A 243 -10.60 0.05 -16.33
N LEU A 244 -10.79 -0.03 -15.02
CA LEU A 244 -10.75 -1.25 -14.23
C LEU A 244 -12.12 -1.93 -14.12
N GLY A 245 -13.15 -1.37 -14.77
CA GLY A 245 -14.52 -1.88 -14.73
C GLY A 245 -15.19 -1.69 -13.37
N LEU A 246 -14.81 -0.63 -12.64
CA LEU A 246 -15.28 -0.34 -11.28
C LEU A 246 -16.38 0.72 -11.24
N ASP A 247 -16.84 1.17 -12.41
CA ASP A 247 -17.98 2.09 -12.52
C ASP A 247 -19.21 1.49 -11.83
N SER A 248 -19.76 2.26 -10.88
CA SER A 248 -21.00 1.95 -10.17
C SER A 248 -22.23 2.31 -11.01
#